data_AF-A0A2X2WS91-F1
#
_entry.id   AF-A0A2X2WS91-F1
#
_cell.length_a   1.000
_cell.length_b   1.000
_cell.length_c   1.000
_cell.angle_alpha   90.00
_cell.angle_beta   90.00
_cell.angle_gamma   90.00
#
_symmetry.space_group_name_H-M   'P 1'
#
loop_
_entity.id
_entity.type
_entity.pdbx_description
1 polymer ?
#
loop_
_entity_poly.entity_id
_entity_poly.type
_entity_poly.pdbx_seq_one_letter_code
_entity_poly.pdbx_strand_id
1 'polypeptide(L)'
;MVAHKISEIKHIIEKDKNTDGDYWLNVGNEMIYKILDTFNESDWKELEKDLINFKDAEHSIFARAILHYDENRIVDIDHYQLFFKSFILLKDYEDCDCLLFDMMYIENIKNPDLELFNNIKSKIKLLEDSGFATNEDILHSAYNSIEKAIKNF
;
A
#
# COMPACT_ATOMS: atom_id res chain seq x y z
N MET A 1 -15.61 18.06 0.33
CA MET A 1 -15.73 17.14 1.47
C MET A 1 -14.80 15.97 1.23
N VAL A 2 -14.05 15.54 2.23
CA VAL A 2 -13.14 14.38 2.23
C VAL A 2 -13.68 13.12 1.53
N ALA A 3 -14.92 12.71 1.82
CA ALA A 3 -15.55 11.53 1.21
C ALA A 3 -15.63 11.62 -0.32
N HIS A 4 -15.79 12.84 -0.87
CA HIS A 4 -15.73 13.05 -2.32
C HIS A 4 -14.33 12.78 -2.86
N LYS A 5 -13.27 13.24 -2.16
CA LYS A 5 -11.89 13.06 -2.62
C LYS A 5 -11.49 11.59 -2.66
N ILE A 6 -11.81 10.84 -1.61
CA ILE A 6 -11.55 9.38 -1.55
C ILE A 6 -12.36 8.66 -2.64
N SER A 7 -13.63 9.03 -2.84
CA SER A 7 -14.46 8.48 -3.92
C SER A 7 -13.89 8.77 -5.31
N GLU A 8 -13.23 9.92 -5.49
CA GLU A 8 -12.63 10.31 -6.76
C GLU A 8 -11.37 9.48 -7.06
N ILE A 9 -10.55 9.20 -6.06
CA ILE A 9 -9.42 8.24 -6.16
C ILE A 9 -9.94 6.85 -6.56
N LYS A 10 -10.96 6.33 -5.86
CA LYS A 10 -11.57 5.03 -6.19
C LYS A 10 -12.13 5.02 -7.61
N HIS A 11 -12.72 6.13 -8.06
CA HIS A 11 -13.26 6.24 -9.41
C HIS A 11 -12.17 6.20 -10.49
N ILE A 12 -11.03 6.89 -10.29
CA ILE A 12 -9.87 6.82 -11.19
C ILE A 12 -9.38 5.36 -11.29
N ILE A 13 -9.22 4.70 -10.14
CA ILE A 13 -8.78 3.31 -10.10
C ILE A 13 -9.76 2.39 -10.83
N GLU A 14 -11.05 2.45 -10.49
CA GLU A 14 -12.05 1.55 -11.08
C GLU A 14 -12.16 1.73 -12.60
N LYS A 15 -11.99 2.96 -13.10
CA LYS A 15 -12.05 3.27 -14.53
C LYS A 15 -10.88 2.66 -15.31
N ASP A 16 -9.68 2.70 -14.74
CA ASP A 16 -8.43 2.40 -15.44
C ASP A 16 -7.68 1.16 -14.86
N LYS A 17 -8.31 0.36 -13.98
CA LYS A 17 -7.69 -0.80 -13.31
C LYS A 17 -7.16 -1.89 -14.23
N ASN A 18 -7.68 -1.98 -15.45
CA ASN A 18 -7.28 -2.98 -16.45
C ASN A 18 -6.24 -2.42 -17.45
N THR A 19 -5.81 -1.17 -17.25
CA THR A 19 -4.76 -0.55 -18.07
C THR A 19 -3.39 -0.99 -17.55
N ASP A 20 -2.42 -1.05 -18.45
CA ASP A 20 -1.06 -1.53 -18.14
C ASP A 20 -0.30 -0.64 -17.14
N GLY A 21 0.84 -1.16 -16.69
CA GLY A 21 1.73 -0.48 -15.76
C GLY A 21 2.31 0.83 -16.30
N ASP A 22 2.50 0.96 -17.62
CA ASP A 22 3.03 2.19 -18.23
C ASP A 22 2.06 3.35 -18.08
N TYR A 23 0.76 3.10 -18.24
CA TYR A 23 -0.27 4.09 -17.93
C TYR A 23 -0.22 4.52 -16.46
N TRP A 24 -0.18 3.54 -15.54
CA TRP A 24 -0.18 3.85 -14.11
C TRP A 24 1.05 4.65 -13.70
N LEU A 25 2.23 4.26 -14.21
CA LEU A 25 3.50 4.93 -13.94
C LEU A 25 3.52 6.38 -14.46
N ASN A 26 3.00 6.62 -15.66
CA ASN A 26 3.17 7.92 -16.34
C ASN A 26 1.96 8.86 -16.24
N VAL A 27 0.77 8.34 -15.92
CA VAL A 27 -0.49 9.11 -15.94
C VAL A 27 -1.36 8.82 -14.72
N GLY A 28 -1.73 7.56 -14.50
CA GLY A 28 -2.73 7.18 -13.48
C GLY A 28 -2.35 7.63 -12.08
N ASN A 29 -1.10 7.38 -11.67
CA ASN A 29 -0.58 7.79 -10.36
C ASN A 29 -0.66 9.30 -10.16
N GLU A 30 -0.29 10.10 -11.17
CA GLU A 30 -0.34 11.57 -11.09
C GLU A 30 -1.77 12.11 -10.90
N MET A 31 -2.79 11.41 -11.43
CA MET A 31 -4.19 11.77 -11.19
C MET A 31 -4.58 11.55 -9.72
N ILE A 32 -4.13 10.45 -9.11
CA ILE A 32 -4.30 10.21 -7.67
C ILE A 32 -3.55 11.26 -6.86
N TYR A 33 -2.30 11.56 -7.23
CA TYR A 33 -1.46 12.51 -6.49
C TYR A 33 -2.05 13.91 -6.47
N LYS A 34 -2.60 14.40 -7.58
CA LYS A 34 -3.31 15.70 -7.60
C LYS A 34 -4.44 15.80 -6.59
N ILE A 35 -5.09 14.68 -6.26
CA ILE A 35 -6.13 14.64 -5.23
C ILE A 35 -5.49 14.65 -3.84
N LEU A 36 -4.49 13.77 -3.62
CA LEU A 36 -3.75 13.68 -2.35
C LEU A 36 -3.05 14.98 -1.98
N ASP A 37 -2.53 15.74 -2.94
CA ASP A 37 -1.88 17.04 -2.75
C ASP A 37 -2.84 18.09 -2.18
N THR A 38 -4.16 17.85 -2.24
CA THR A 38 -5.19 18.72 -1.63
C THR A 38 -5.59 18.29 -0.22
N PHE A 39 -5.06 17.18 0.29
CA PHE A 39 -5.47 16.65 1.59
C PHE A 39 -4.92 17.50 2.73
N ASN A 40 -5.77 17.78 3.72
CA ASN A 40 -5.34 18.23 5.03
C ASN A 40 -5.20 17.02 5.99
N GLU A 41 -4.75 17.27 7.22
CA GLU A 41 -4.57 16.22 8.24
C GLU A 41 -5.86 15.41 8.51
N SER A 42 -7.04 16.04 8.48
CA SER A 42 -8.31 15.34 8.65
C SER A 42 -8.61 14.42 7.47
N ASP A 43 -8.33 14.87 6.25
CA ASP A 43 -8.54 14.07 5.04
C ASP A 43 -7.69 12.80 5.07
N TRP A 44 -6.43 12.90 5.52
CA TRP A 44 -5.53 11.76 5.69
C TRP A 44 -6.03 10.75 6.74
N LYS A 45 -6.47 11.24 7.90
CA LYS A 45 -7.03 10.39 8.97
C LYS A 45 -8.29 9.65 8.53
N GLU A 46 -9.09 10.27 7.68
CA GLU A 46 -10.30 9.64 7.14
C GLU A 46 -9.99 8.64 6.02
N LEU A 47 -9.03 8.93 5.15
CA LEU A 47 -8.55 7.97 4.15
C LEU A 47 -8.03 6.71 4.81
N GLU A 48 -7.20 6.85 5.85
CA GLU A 48 -6.66 5.71 6.61
C GLU A 48 -7.77 4.81 7.17
N LYS A 49 -8.85 5.41 7.68
CA LYS A 49 -10.03 4.67 8.16
C LYS A 49 -10.82 4.04 7.03
N ASP A 50 -10.94 4.73 5.89
CA ASP A 50 -11.72 4.24 4.75
C ASP A 50 -10.99 3.15 3.95
N LEU A 51 -9.69 2.93 4.17
CA LEU A 51 -8.94 1.84 3.53
C LEU A 51 -9.67 0.49 3.66
N ILE A 52 -10.31 0.19 4.79
CA ILE A 52 -11.06 -1.07 4.98
C ILE A 52 -12.21 -1.28 3.98
N ASN A 53 -12.67 -0.20 3.34
CA ASN A 53 -13.76 -0.18 2.36
C ASN A 53 -13.23 -0.13 0.93
N PHE A 54 -11.92 -0.30 0.72
CA PHE A 54 -11.35 -0.44 -0.62
C PHE A 54 -11.55 -1.88 -1.12
N LYS A 55 -11.74 -2.01 -2.43
CA LYS A 55 -11.71 -3.31 -3.11
C LYS A 55 -10.27 -3.73 -3.38
N ASP A 56 -10.05 -4.98 -3.77
CA ASP A 56 -8.70 -5.50 -4.02
C ASP A 56 -7.93 -4.70 -5.10
N ALA A 57 -8.55 -4.42 -6.25
CA ALA A 57 -7.93 -3.58 -7.28
C ALA A 57 -7.61 -2.16 -6.76
N GLU A 58 -8.48 -1.62 -5.88
CA GLU A 58 -8.26 -0.32 -5.24
C GLU A 58 -7.08 -0.38 -4.28
N HIS A 59 -6.97 -1.41 -3.45
CA HIS A 59 -5.82 -1.63 -2.56
C HIS A 59 -4.51 -1.80 -3.33
N SER A 60 -4.50 -2.67 -4.33
CA SER A 60 -3.34 -3.00 -5.15
C SER A 60 -2.77 -1.77 -5.87
N ILE A 61 -3.64 -1.01 -6.54
CA ILE A 61 -3.21 0.19 -7.29
C ILE A 61 -2.89 1.33 -6.33
N PHE A 62 -3.70 1.54 -5.29
CA PHE A 62 -3.43 2.59 -4.31
C PHE A 62 -2.14 2.37 -3.53
N ALA A 63 -1.82 1.12 -3.14
CA ALA A 63 -0.56 0.77 -2.49
C ALA A 63 0.65 1.15 -3.36
N ARG A 64 0.63 0.78 -4.65
CA ARG A 64 1.69 1.15 -5.60
C ARG A 64 1.80 2.66 -5.78
N ALA A 65 0.66 3.34 -5.92
CA ALA A 65 0.65 4.79 -6.05
C ALA A 65 1.25 5.46 -4.81
N ILE A 66 0.82 5.09 -3.60
CA ILE A 66 1.26 5.73 -2.35
C ILE A 66 2.72 5.41 -2.03
N LEU A 67 3.23 4.23 -2.40
CA LEU A 67 4.65 3.89 -2.24
C LEU A 67 5.57 4.82 -3.03
N HIS A 68 5.13 5.22 -4.23
CA HIS A 68 5.87 6.16 -5.10
C HIS A 68 5.42 7.61 -4.93
N TYR A 69 4.62 7.91 -3.89
CA TYR A 69 4.26 9.28 -3.57
C TYR A 69 5.50 10.00 -3.04
N ASP A 70 6.16 10.73 -3.95
CA ASP A 70 7.42 11.43 -3.75
C ASP A 70 7.45 12.21 -2.42
N GLU A 71 8.45 11.93 -1.58
CA GLU A 71 8.69 12.62 -0.30
C GLU A 71 8.91 14.13 -0.47
N ASN A 72 9.26 14.59 -1.67
CA ASN A 72 9.38 16.01 -2.00
C ASN A 72 8.02 16.68 -2.30
N ARG A 73 6.92 15.92 -2.32
CA ARG A 73 5.57 16.48 -2.37
C ARG A 73 5.18 17.10 -1.03
N ILE A 74 4.13 17.91 -1.06
CA ILE A 74 3.83 18.96 -0.08
C ILE A 74 3.60 18.45 1.35
N VAL A 75 3.28 17.16 1.55
CA VAL A 75 2.77 16.64 2.82
C VAL A 75 3.70 15.60 3.44
N ASP A 76 4.17 15.90 4.65
CA ASP A 76 4.91 14.96 5.50
C ASP A 76 3.97 13.90 6.09
N ILE A 77 3.72 12.84 5.32
CA ILE A 77 2.99 11.64 5.74
C ILE A 77 3.91 10.42 5.77
N ASP A 78 3.51 9.43 6.56
CA ASP A 78 4.12 8.09 6.55
C ASP A 78 3.47 7.23 5.45
N HIS A 79 3.83 7.54 4.20
CA HIS A 79 3.29 6.85 3.03
C HIS A 79 3.64 5.35 3.02
N TYR A 80 4.78 4.97 3.61
CA TYR A 80 5.12 3.57 3.86
C TYR A 80 4.12 2.88 4.77
N GLN A 81 3.71 3.51 5.88
CA GLN A 81 2.68 2.95 6.75
C GLN A 81 1.35 2.72 5.99
N LEU A 82 0.95 3.66 5.12
CA LEU A 82 -0.27 3.51 4.30
C LEU A 82 -0.15 2.41 3.23
N PHE A 83 1.03 2.27 2.63
CA PHE A 83 1.35 1.16 1.73
C PHE A 83 1.12 -0.19 2.43
N PHE A 84 1.71 -0.39 3.61
CA PHE A 84 1.59 -1.66 4.33
C PHE A 84 0.17 -1.92 4.84
N LYS A 85 -0.57 -0.89 5.27
CA LYS A 85 -1.99 -1.03 5.62
C LYS A 85 -2.81 -1.51 4.43
N SER A 86 -2.55 -0.95 3.24
CA SER A 86 -3.21 -1.40 2.01
C SER A 86 -2.85 -2.84 1.65
N PHE A 87 -1.57 -3.23 1.79
CA PHE A 87 -1.10 -4.60 1.57
C PHE A 87 -1.79 -5.62 2.49
N ILE A 88 -1.92 -5.31 3.78
CA ILE A 88 -2.57 -6.20 4.76
C ILE A 88 -4.04 -6.46 4.40
N LEU A 89 -4.72 -5.43 3.86
CA LEU A 89 -6.14 -5.47 3.56
C LEU A 89 -6.46 -6.09 2.17
N LEU A 90 -5.46 -6.19 1.29
CA LEU A 90 -5.59 -6.83 -0.02
C LEU A 90 -5.94 -8.32 0.16
N LYS A 91 -7.03 -8.80 -0.45
CA LYS A 91 -7.46 -10.20 -0.37
C LYS A 91 -6.99 -11.03 -1.56
N ASP A 92 -7.00 -10.45 -2.75
CA ASP A 92 -6.52 -11.11 -3.96
C ASP A 92 -5.03 -11.39 -3.86
N TYR A 93 -4.70 -12.64 -4.12
CA TYR A 93 -3.36 -13.16 -4.00
C TYR A 93 -2.51 -12.67 -5.16
N GLU A 94 -2.97 -12.69 -6.41
CA GLU A 94 -2.12 -12.37 -7.59
C GLU A 94 -1.44 -10.99 -7.49
N ASP A 95 -2.16 -10.00 -6.96
CA ASP A 95 -1.62 -8.64 -6.79
C ASP A 95 -0.66 -8.50 -5.59
N CYS A 96 -0.62 -9.47 -4.66
CA CYS A 96 0.33 -9.48 -3.56
C CYS A 96 1.78 -9.68 -4.04
N ASP A 97 1.99 -10.36 -5.18
CA ASP A 97 3.33 -10.68 -5.72
C ASP A 97 4.18 -9.42 -5.87
N CYS A 98 3.60 -8.41 -6.54
CA CYS A 98 4.27 -7.15 -6.82
C CYS A 98 4.61 -6.40 -5.52
N LEU A 99 3.68 -6.39 -4.57
CA LEU A 99 3.85 -5.65 -3.31
C LEU A 99 4.86 -6.32 -2.36
N LEU A 100 5.05 -7.64 -2.46
CA LEU A 100 6.03 -8.37 -1.65
C LEU A 100 7.48 -7.99 -1.99
N PHE A 101 7.77 -7.59 -3.23
CA PHE A 101 9.10 -7.09 -3.60
C PHE A 101 9.48 -5.81 -2.85
N ASP A 102 8.48 -5.02 -2.49
CA ASP A 102 8.64 -3.72 -1.84
C ASP A 102 8.68 -3.82 -0.29
N MET A 103 8.73 -5.05 0.26
CA MET A 103 8.80 -5.27 1.71
C MET A 103 10.07 -4.69 2.35
N MET A 104 11.13 -4.47 1.57
CA MET A 104 12.35 -3.79 2.02
C MET A 104 12.10 -2.38 2.57
N TYR A 105 11.02 -1.71 2.13
CA TYR A 105 10.67 -0.36 2.60
C TYR A 105 10.08 -0.33 4.02
N ILE A 106 9.89 -1.47 4.68
CA ILE A 106 9.38 -1.51 6.06
C ILE A 106 10.28 -0.75 7.04
N GLU A 107 11.58 -0.69 6.77
CA GLU A 107 12.54 0.04 7.62
C GLU A 107 12.38 1.56 7.52
N ASN A 108 11.62 2.06 6.54
CA ASN A 108 11.42 3.49 6.30
C ASN A 108 10.15 4.05 6.96
N ILE A 109 9.35 3.23 7.65
CA ILE A 109 8.19 3.71 8.41
C ILE A 109 8.68 4.66 9.51
N LYS A 110 8.17 5.89 9.50
CA LYS A 110 8.60 6.98 10.40
C LYS A 110 8.16 6.73 11.83
N ASN A 111 6.93 6.24 12.01
CA ASN A 111 6.36 5.91 13.32
C ASN A 111 5.94 4.43 13.35
N PRO A 112 6.92 3.51 13.46
CA PRO A 112 6.62 2.10 13.41
C PRO A 112 5.71 1.69 14.56
N ASP A 113 4.85 0.72 14.29
CA ASP A 113 3.91 0.15 15.25
C ASP A 113 4.07 -1.38 15.24
N LEU A 114 4.30 -1.95 16.41
CA LEU A 114 4.51 -3.39 16.55
C LEU A 114 3.26 -4.18 16.12
N GLU A 115 2.06 -3.63 16.30
CA GLU A 115 0.83 -4.24 15.80
C GLU A 115 0.84 -4.33 14.27
N LEU A 116 1.22 -3.24 13.59
CA LEU A 116 1.39 -3.22 12.14
C LEU A 116 2.38 -4.29 11.68
N PHE A 117 3.57 -4.38 12.29
CA PHE A 117 4.58 -5.37 11.92
C PHE A 117 4.08 -6.81 12.08
N ASN A 118 3.40 -7.10 13.19
CA ASN A 118 2.81 -8.42 13.43
C ASN A 118 1.70 -8.75 12.42
N ASN A 119 0.92 -7.75 12.00
CA ASN A 119 -0.11 -7.93 10.98
C ASN A 119 0.51 -8.19 9.59
N ILE A 120 1.59 -7.49 9.21
CA ILE A 120 2.32 -7.76 7.97
C ILE A 120 2.91 -9.17 7.99
N LYS A 121 3.56 -9.55 9.10
CA LYS A 121 4.11 -10.91 9.28
C LYS A 121 3.03 -11.98 9.14
N SER A 122 1.87 -11.75 9.77
CA SER A 122 0.73 -12.67 9.69
C SER A 122 0.17 -12.76 8.27
N LYS A 123 0.11 -11.64 7.55
CA LYS A 123 -0.29 -11.60 6.14
C LYS A 123 0.68 -12.41 5.27
N ILE A 124 2.00 -12.23 5.39
CA ILE A 124 3.00 -13.01 4.63
C ILE A 124 2.85 -14.50 4.91
N LYS A 125 2.68 -14.88 6.18
CA LYS A 125 2.46 -16.28 6.55
C LYS A 125 1.17 -16.85 5.94
N LEU A 126 0.09 -16.08 5.94
CA LEU A 126 -1.17 -16.47 5.30
C LEU A 126 -0.98 -16.73 3.80
N LEU A 127 -0.16 -15.92 3.12
CA LEU A 127 0.19 -16.13 1.70
C LEU A 127 0.95 -17.45 1.53
N GLU A 128 1.97 -17.69 2.35
CA GLU A 128 2.73 -18.95 2.32
C GLU A 128 1.82 -20.18 2.54
N ASP A 129 0.98 -20.13 3.59
CA ASP A 129 0.07 -21.22 3.95
C ASP A 129 -1.04 -21.46 2.90
N SER A 130 -1.42 -20.45 2.11
CA SER A 130 -2.44 -20.58 1.06
C SER A 130 -1.92 -21.23 -0.22
N GLY A 131 -0.62 -21.56 -0.29
CA GLY A 131 0.02 -22.07 -1.49
C GLY A 131 0.19 -20.99 -2.55
N PHE A 132 0.28 -19.72 -2.13
CA PHE A 132 0.58 -18.61 -3.01
C PHE A 132 1.91 -18.88 -3.72
N ALA A 133 1.83 -19.14 -5.03
CA ALA A 133 2.87 -19.77 -5.83
C ALA A 133 4.00 -18.81 -6.24
N THR A 134 4.13 -17.66 -5.59
CA THR A 134 5.26 -16.77 -5.83
C THR A 134 6.54 -17.45 -5.39
N ASN A 135 7.63 -17.08 -6.07
CA ASN A 135 8.99 -17.47 -5.78
C ASN A 135 9.26 -17.47 -4.26
N GLU A 136 9.51 -18.63 -3.68
CA GLU A 136 9.79 -18.82 -2.24
C GLU A 136 10.85 -17.84 -1.72
N ASP A 137 11.81 -17.46 -2.58
CA ASP A 137 12.83 -16.45 -2.27
C ASP A 137 12.24 -15.08 -1.89
N ILE A 138 11.16 -14.66 -2.54
CA ILE A 138 10.49 -13.36 -2.27
C ILE A 138 9.79 -13.41 -0.92
N LEU A 139 9.04 -14.48 -0.65
CA LEU A 139 8.37 -14.67 0.65
C LEU A 139 9.40 -14.73 1.77
N HIS A 140 10.51 -15.45 1.56
CA HIS A 140 11.60 -15.52 2.52
C HIS A 140 12.27 -14.16 2.75
N SER A 141 12.53 -13.41 1.67
CA SER A 141 13.10 -12.04 1.74
C SER A 141 12.17 -11.08 2.48
N ALA A 142 10.87 -11.13 2.18
CA ALA A 142 9.83 -10.37 2.85
C ALA A 142 9.83 -10.69 4.35
N TYR A 143 9.77 -11.97 4.72
CA TYR A 143 9.77 -12.43 6.11
C TYR A 143 11.02 -11.94 6.87
N ASN A 144 12.20 -12.05 6.26
CA ASN A 144 13.46 -11.58 6.84
C ASN A 144 13.46 -10.06 7.06
N SER A 145 12.88 -9.29 6.14
CA SER A 145 12.74 -7.84 6.26
C SER A 145 11.87 -7.48 7.46
N ILE A 146 10.72 -8.15 7.63
CA ILE A 146 9.83 -7.92 8.79
C ILE A 146 10.50 -8.34 10.10
N GLU A 147 11.15 -9.51 10.14
CA GLU A 147 11.84 -10.00 11.34
C GLU A 147 12.95 -9.05 11.79
N LYS A 148 13.70 -8.48 10.84
CA LYS A 148 14.72 -7.48 11.12
C LYS A 148 14.10 -6.21 11.69
N ALA A 149 13.01 -5.71 11.09
CA ALA A 149 12.30 -4.54 11.58
C ALA A 149 11.76 -4.74 13.01
N ILE A 150 11.17 -5.90 13.31
CA ILE A 150 10.67 -6.23 14.65
C ILE A 150 11.80 -6.29 15.68
N LYS A 151 12.95 -6.87 15.34
CA LYS A 151 14.10 -6.99 16.26
C LYS A 151 14.75 -5.64 16.60
N ASN A 152 14.58 -4.65 15.72
CA ASN A 152 15.11 -3.31 15.89
C ASN A 152 14.14 -2.36 16.62
N PHE A 153 12.94 -2.83 16.97
CA PHE A 153 11.92 -2.10 17.73
C PHE A 153 12.13 -2.24 19.24
#